data_AF-A0A927C4K5-F1
#
_entry.id   AF-A0A927C4K5-F1
#
_cell.length_a   1.000
_cell.length_b   1.000
_cell.length_c   1.000
_cell.angle_alpha   90.00
_cell.angle_beta   90.00
_cell.angle_gamma   90.00
#
_symmetry.space_group_name_H-M   'P 1'
#
loop_
_entity.id
_entity.type
_entity.pdbx_description
1 polymer ?
#
loop_
_entity_poly.entity_id
_entity_poly.type
_entity_poly.pdbx_seq_one_letter_code
_entity_poly.pdbx_strand_id
1 'polypeptide(L)'
;MAEKHLGTPVHTVAVAAAGYDQEGAERPKVYAVSSGKTATLYVIDVQTGRILQSAELEGTTHTWGVAVAPDGAVYMSSSQGYLHRWRPGADKAENLGRPIPGESFVWRLACDEQGRIYGGTYDGGKVFRYDPAEGSFRDYGRMSDNEKYARSIAAGGGFIYVGVGTQRARLYEVDAESGIKREIPFPEGYEQDQTVYDVTKVGERLFARTVPSNTLHVYDLQAKRWTDAISDASGLDVSRPSPDSGKLYLVRGNMLHSYDPGTKELAATDISVQGAKDFGWVRLEEGDYPGWSLVSAKTNGDFWVYNPQSGHCRHVEVNVPGQPNKAQTLTLSSDGTLWVGGFFSGGFAKYDSVSGQLTEYRTFGQQEGMVEFKGSIYAGVYPGARIYRYDPKAEYRTDVNPIKLFALNDRYQDRPFAMVAAGDALAIGTVPYYGQHGGALTLYDPDTGKIDVYRHIAGNQSVVCLAYRDGIIYGGTSIHGGLGTEPETTAASLFRFDADKREKEWTCVPVPEAKVIYSIALAEDGMLWGLTYRALFRFDPMQSKTVEIVPLEGFNPDFPESGWIGGTIRFHEDGCLYGTALGQLFRYKPGERSFEILADKAAYFAQNAEGTIYFTRGTELYEYRMDN
;
A
#
# COMPACT_ATOMS: atom_id res chain seq x y z
N MET A 1 16.15 25.50 22.02
CA MET A 1 15.68 25.06 20.70
C MET A 1 14.32 24.44 20.94
N ALA A 2 13.25 25.00 20.39
CA ALA A 2 11.89 24.49 20.58
C ALA A 2 11.73 23.10 19.95
N GLU A 3 12.43 22.82 18.83
CA GLU A 3 12.46 21.52 18.15
C GLU A 3 13.68 20.66 18.54
N LYS A 4 13.47 19.35 18.72
CA LYS A 4 14.49 18.32 18.91
C LYS A 4 14.23 17.12 17.99
N HIS A 5 15.26 16.67 17.27
CA HIS A 5 15.21 15.45 16.45
C HIS A 5 15.33 14.20 17.35
N LEU A 6 14.44 13.22 17.16
CA LEU A 6 14.38 11.99 17.96
C LEU A 6 14.87 10.75 17.18
N GLY A 7 15.11 10.87 15.88
CA GLY A 7 15.60 9.79 15.02
C GLY A 7 14.55 9.24 14.04
N THR A 8 14.91 8.13 13.40
CA THR A 8 14.06 7.41 12.44
C THR A 8 13.33 6.28 13.17
N PRO A 9 11.99 6.34 13.31
CA PRO A 9 11.26 5.37 14.13
C PRO A 9 11.06 4.02 13.48
N VAL A 10 10.97 3.95 12.15
CA VAL A 10 10.57 2.72 11.45
C VAL A 10 11.49 2.49 10.27
N HIS A 11 12.02 1.27 10.16
CA HIS A 11 12.72 0.78 8.99
C HIS A 11 11.94 -0.40 8.41
N THR A 12 11.99 -0.56 7.09
CA THR A 12 11.32 -1.71 6.47
C THR A 12 12.13 -2.28 5.34
N VAL A 13 11.97 -3.59 5.15
CA VAL A 13 12.33 -4.25 3.89
C VAL A 13 11.05 -4.59 3.17
N ALA A 14 10.91 -4.10 1.95
CA ALA A 14 9.75 -4.37 1.12
C ALA A 14 10.14 -4.57 -0.34
N VAL A 15 10.30 -5.84 -0.69
CA VAL A 15 10.57 -6.31 -2.05
C VAL A 15 9.25 -6.72 -2.69
N ALA A 16 8.74 -5.87 -3.58
CA ALA A 16 7.51 -6.16 -4.33
C ALA A 16 7.79 -6.90 -5.66
N ALA A 17 9.02 -6.83 -6.17
CA ALA A 17 9.47 -7.53 -7.36
C ALA A 17 10.97 -7.86 -7.24
N ALA A 18 11.37 -8.94 -7.93
CA ALA A 18 12.76 -9.33 -8.07
C ALA A 18 12.99 -9.82 -9.49
N GLY A 19 14.22 -9.63 -10.00
CA GLY A 19 14.69 -10.26 -11.22
C GLY A 19 15.72 -11.35 -10.90
N TYR A 20 16.02 -12.18 -11.88
CA TYR A 20 17.02 -13.24 -11.76
C TYR A 20 17.94 -13.22 -12.98
N ASP A 21 19.19 -13.66 -12.81
CA ASP A 21 20.07 -13.90 -13.95
C ASP A 21 19.42 -14.87 -14.96
N GLN A 22 19.85 -14.77 -16.22
CA GLN A 22 19.44 -15.71 -17.25
C GLN A 22 19.91 -17.13 -16.89
N GLU A 23 19.19 -18.12 -17.42
CA GLU A 23 19.45 -19.54 -17.19
C GLU A 23 20.90 -19.92 -17.53
N GLY A 24 21.56 -20.65 -16.63
CA GLY A 24 22.90 -21.20 -16.86
C GLY A 24 24.07 -20.32 -16.42
N ALA A 25 23.82 -19.21 -15.73
CA ALA A 25 24.87 -18.42 -15.08
C ALA A 25 25.66 -19.27 -14.07
N GLU A 26 27.00 -19.25 -14.14
CA GLU A 26 27.88 -20.00 -13.21
C GLU A 26 27.67 -19.60 -11.74
N ARG A 27 27.35 -18.32 -11.51
CA ARG A 27 27.11 -17.74 -10.19
C ARG A 27 25.83 -16.91 -10.22
N PRO A 28 24.65 -17.55 -10.11
CA PRO A 28 23.37 -16.91 -10.35
C PRO A 28 23.03 -15.89 -9.26
N LYS A 29 22.45 -14.77 -9.69
CA LYS A 29 22.06 -13.66 -8.82
C LYS A 29 20.56 -13.44 -8.78
N VAL A 30 20.11 -12.91 -7.65
CA VAL A 30 18.79 -12.29 -7.46
C VAL A 30 18.97 -10.77 -7.43
N TYR A 31 18.12 -10.08 -8.18
CA TYR A 31 18.04 -8.62 -8.23
C TYR A 31 16.78 -8.18 -7.48
N ALA A 32 16.92 -7.96 -6.17
CA ALA A 32 15.80 -7.58 -5.31
C ALA A 32 15.81 -6.07 -5.06
N VAL A 33 14.67 -5.39 -5.22
CA VAL A 33 14.56 -3.96 -4.94
C VAL A 33 13.76 -3.75 -3.66
N SER A 34 14.40 -3.24 -2.62
CA SER A 34 13.71 -2.85 -1.40
C SER A 34 13.17 -1.42 -1.52
N SER A 35 11.92 -1.23 -1.14
CA SER A 35 11.28 0.08 -1.04
C SER A 35 11.64 0.78 0.28
N GLY A 36 11.58 2.11 0.29
CA GLY A 36 11.86 2.96 1.45
C GLY A 36 11.94 4.44 1.07
N LYS A 37 12.65 5.25 1.87
CA LYS A 37 12.93 6.66 1.54
C LYS A 37 13.56 6.82 0.15
N THR A 38 14.50 5.94 -0.16
CA THR A 38 15.07 5.74 -1.49
C THR A 38 15.05 4.25 -1.75
N ALA A 39 14.41 3.82 -2.84
CA ALA A 39 14.42 2.42 -3.24
C ALA A 39 15.87 1.99 -3.56
N THR A 40 16.24 0.77 -3.18
CA THR A 40 17.59 0.27 -3.37
C THR A 40 17.56 -1.10 -4.02
N LEU A 41 18.27 -1.24 -5.14
CA LEU A 41 18.58 -2.53 -5.75
C LEU A 41 19.65 -3.23 -4.92
N TYR A 42 19.43 -4.51 -4.62
CA TYR A 42 20.41 -5.42 -4.05
C TYR A 42 20.69 -6.55 -5.03
N VAL A 43 21.96 -6.75 -5.32
CA VAL A 43 22.47 -7.87 -6.13
C VAL A 43 22.93 -8.94 -5.16
N ILE A 44 22.21 -10.06 -5.13
CA ILE A 44 22.36 -11.09 -4.10
C ILE A 44 22.82 -12.39 -4.76
N ASP A 45 23.86 -12.99 -4.20
CA ASP A 45 24.32 -14.32 -4.60
C ASP A 45 23.35 -15.41 -4.13
N VAL A 46 22.82 -16.20 -5.06
CA VAL A 46 21.79 -17.21 -4.74
C VAL A 46 22.32 -18.34 -3.84
N GLN A 47 23.59 -18.72 -3.99
CA GLN A 47 24.16 -19.85 -3.25
C GLN A 47 24.41 -19.48 -1.78
N THR A 48 24.95 -18.29 -1.54
CA THR A 48 25.43 -17.87 -0.22
C THR A 48 24.48 -16.90 0.50
N GLY A 49 23.51 -16.31 -0.20
CA GLY A 49 22.64 -15.25 0.32
C GLY A 49 23.37 -13.92 0.55
N ARG A 50 24.64 -13.80 0.12
CA ARG A 50 25.43 -12.59 0.34
C ARG A 50 25.03 -11.49 -0.64
N ILE A 51 24.82 -10.29 -0.10
CA ILE A 51 24.72 -9.07 -0.91
C ILE A 51 26.10 -8.78 -1.50
N LEU A 52 26.17 -8.80 -2.83
CA LEU A 52 27.39 -8.53 -3.60
C LEU A 52 27.53 -7.03 -3.90
N GLN A 53 26.40 -6.37 -4.16
CA GLN A 53 26.36 -4.96 -4.54
C GLN A 53 24.99 -4.37 -4.23
N SER A 54 24.94 -3.05 -4.06
CA SER A 54 23.70 -2.29 -3.97
C SER A 54 23.78 -1.02 -4.80
N ALA A 55 22.64 -0.56 -5.33
CA ALA A 55 22.53 0.70 -6.05
C ALA A 55 21.22 1.41 -5.69
N GLU A 56 21.31 2.68 -5.30
CA GLU A 56 20.13 3.50 -5.02
C GLU A 56 19.42 3.92 -6.32
N LEU A 57 18.09 3.92 -6.28
CA LEU A 57 17.24 4.41 -7.35
C LEU A 57 16.83 5.85 -7.02
N GLU A 58 17.70 6.80 -7.31
CA GLU A 58 17.47 8.22 -7.02
C GLU A 58 16.10 8.69 -7.55
N GLY A 59 15.36 9.41 -6.69
CA GLY A 59 14.01 9.90 -6.99
C GLY A 59 12.88 8.86 -6.91
N THR A 60 13.19 7.63 -6.47
CA THR A 60 12.20 6.54 -6.34
C THR A 60 12.08 6.07 -4.90
N THR A 61 10.86 5.88 -4.42
CA THR A 61 10.58 5.31 -3.09
C THR A 61 10.19 3.84 -3.14
N HIS A 62 9.50 3.42 -4.22
CA HIS A 62 9.02 2.06 -4.40
C HIS A 62 9.16 1.58 -5.85
N THR A 63 9.32 0.27 -6.01
CA THR A 63 9.38 -0.42 -7.30
C THR A 63 8.42 -1.60 -7.29
N TRP A 64 7.71 -1.83 -8.40
CA TRP A 64 6.78 -2.95 -8.57
C TRP A 64 7.15 -3.91 -9.71
N GLY A 65 8.09 -3.52 -10.56
CA GLY A 65 8.53 -4.28 -11.71
C GLY A 65 10.04 -4.26 -11.79
N VAL A 66 10.61 -5.45 -11.99
CA VAL A 66 12.01 -5.66 -12.33
C VAL A 66 12.02 -6.49 -13.61
N ALA A 67 12.79 -6.08 -14.61
CA ALA A 67 12.99 -6.84 -15.83
C ALA A 67 14.49 -6.98 -16.10
N VAL A 68 14.96 -8.20 -16.30
CA VAL A 68 16.36 -8.47 -16.65
C VAL A 68 16.43 -8.71 -18.15
N ALA A 69 17.12 -7.82 -18.86
CA ALA A 69 17.29 -7.91 -20.30
C ALA A 69 18.33 -9.00 -20.69
N PRO A 70 18.35 -9.45 -21.96
CA PRO A 70 19.31 -10.45 -22.43
C PRO A 70 20.78 -10.04 -22.27
N ASP A 71 21.09 -8.74 -22.28
CA ASP A 71 22.43 -8.20 -22.05
C ASP A 71 22.83 -8.15 -20.56
N GLY A 72 21.96 -8.61 -19.66
CA GLY A 72 22.14 -8.57 -18.21
C GLY A 72 21.81 -7.22 -17.57
N ALA A 73 21.38 -6.21 -18.33
CA ALA A 73 20.89 -4.96 -17.74
C ALA A 73 19.58 -5.20 -16.97
N VAL A 74 19.48 -4.60 -15.79
CA VAL A 74 18.32 -4.70 -14.90
C VAL A 74 17.54 -3.39 -15.00
N TYR A 75 16.28 -3.49 -15.40
CA TYR A 75 15.35 -2.37 -15.48
C TYR A 75 14.38 -2.42 -14.32
N MET A 76 14.11 -1.26 -13.72
CA MET A 76 13.29 -1.14 -12.51
C MET A 76 12.26 -0.04 -12.67
N SER A 77 11.01 -0.32 -12.30
CA SER A 77 9.94 0.66 -12.31
C SER A 77 9.97 1.56 -11.09
N SER A 78 9.25 2.67 -11.15
CA SER A 78 9.19 3.65 -10.07
C SER A 78 7.76 4.08 -9.75
N SER A 79 7.49 4.21 -8.46
CA SER A 79 6.28 4.85 -7.93
C SER A 79 6.20 6.37 -8.18
N GLN A 80 7.21 6.95 -8.81
CA GLN A 80 7.27 8.35 -9.23
C GLN A 80 7.23 8.48 -10.77
N GLY A 81 6.86 7.40 -11.48
CA GLY A 81 6.65 7.40 -12.92
C GLY A 81 7.93 7.27 -13.74
N TYR A 82 9.07 6.99 -13.11
CA TYR A 82 10.35 6.82 -13.80
C TYR A 82 10.61 5.37 -14.22
N LEU A 83 11.53 5.22 -15.18
CA LEU A 83 12.21 3.96 -15.47
C LEU A 83 13.69 4.08 -15.09
N HIS A 84 14.21 3.11 -14.35
CA HIS A 84 15.62 3.04 -13.99
C HIS A 84 16.30 1.87 -14.67
N ARG A 85 17.61 1.99 -14.91
CA ARG A 85 18.47 0.93 -15.44
C ARG A 85 19.72 0.78 -14.60
N TRP A 86 20.07 -0.44 -14.26
CA TRP A 86 21.36 -0.78 -13.68
C TRP A 86 22.07 -1.78 -14.61
N ARG A 87 23.39 -1.59 -14.78
CA ARG A 87 24.23 -2.50 -15.57
C ARG A 87 25.17 -3.26 -14.63
N PRO A 88 25.46 -4.55 -14.90
CA PRO A 88 26.39 -5.32 -14.09
C PRO A 88 27.71 -4.59 -13.82
N GLY A 89 28.03 -4.40 -12.53
CA GLY A 89 29.24 -3.74 -12.07
C GLY A 89 29.15 -2.21 -11.93
N ALA A 90 28.05 -1.57 -12.33
CA ALA A 90 27.87 -0.12 -12.15
C ALA A 90 27.58 0.25 -10.69
N ASP A 91 28.24 1.28 -10.16
CA ASP A 91 28.02 1.71 -8.76
C ASP A 91 26.64 2.34 -8.52
N LYS A 92 25.98 2.83 -9.57
CA LYS A 92 24.70 3.55 -9.50
C LYS A 92 23.71 3.02 -10.53
N ALA A 93 22.42 3.12 -10.20
CA ALA A 93 21.35 2.97 -11.18
C ALA A 93 21.13 4.30 -11.91
N GLU A 94 20.95 4.24 -13.22
CA GLU A 94 20.62 5.37 -14.08
C GLU A 94 19.12 5.61 -14.06
N ASN A 95 18.68 6.86 -13.83
CA ASN A 95 17.30 7.26 -14.05
C ASN A 95 17.15 7.62 -15.54
N LEU A 96 16.39 6.82 -16.29
CA LEU A 96 16.15 7.01 -17.72
C LEU A 96 15.05 8.05 -18.01
N GLY A 97 14.48 8.65 -16.97
CA GLY A 97 13.43 9.64 -17.05
C GLY A 97 12.02 9.03 -16.98
N ARG A 98 11.03 9.89 -17.19
CA ARG A 98 9.61 9.52 -17.14
C ARG A 98 9.16 9.09 -18.54
N PRO A 99 8.77 7.82 -18.76
CA PRO A 99 8.43 7.32 -20.09
C PRO A 99 7.27 8.08 -20.77
N ILE A 100 6.27 8.48 -19.98
CA ILE A 100 5.11 9.23 -20.46
C ILE A 100 4.85 10.43 -19.52
N PRO A 101 4.93 11.68 -20.00
CA PRO A 101 4.59 12.86 -19.21
C PRO A 101 3.17 12.79 -18.63
N GLY A 102 3.03 13.16 -17.36
CA GLY A 102 1.74 13.13 -16.64
C GLY A 102 1.42 11.82 -15.93
N GLU A 103 2.05 10.70 -16.28
CA GLU A 103 1.86 9.43 -15.57
C GLU A 103 2.71 9.41 -14.30
N SER A 104 2.09 9.16 -13.14
CA SER A 104 2.70 9.25 -11.81
C SER A 104 3.32 7.93 -11.31
N PHE A 105 3.02 6.80 -11.93
CA PHE A 105 3.47 5.47 -11.50
C PHE A 105 3.76 4.55 -12.68
N VAL A 106 4.79 3.70 -12.58
CA VAL A 106 5.04 2.57 -13.49
C VAL A 106 4.90 1.26 -12.70
N TRP A 107 4.06 0.34 -13.18
CA TRP A 107 3.73 -0.93 -12.49
C TRP A 107 4.75 -2.03 -12.77
N ARG A 108 4.30 -3.15 -13.34
CA ARG A 108 5.15 -4.25 -13.81
C ARG A 108 5.91 -3.82 -15.06
N LEU A 109 7.04 -4.48 -15.29
CA LEU A 109 7.84 -4.35 -16.51
C LEU A 109 7.88 -5.70 -17.23
N ALA A 110 7.92 -5.67 -18.54
CA ALA A 110 8.21 -6.83 -19.37
C ALA A 110 9.39 -6.53 -20.30
N CYS A 111 10.18 -7.55 -20.62
CA CYS A 111 11.24 -7.48 -21.61
C CYS A 111 10.92 -8.46 -22.74
N ASP A 112 11.03 -8.01 -23.99
CA ASP A 112 10.91 -8.90 -25.14
C ASP A 112 12.25 -9.55 -25.52
N GLU A 113 12.23 -10.37 -26.58
CA GLU A 113 13.39 -11.10 -27.07
C GLU A 113 14.46 -10.19 -27.69
N GLN A 114 14.14 -8.92 -27.99
CA GLN A 114 15.08 -7.92 -28.51
C GLN A 114 15.67 -7.04 -27.39
N GLY A 115 15.28 -7.26 -26.12
CA GLY A 115 15.72 -6.43 -25.01
C GLY A 115 14.93 -5.13 -24.83
N ARG A 116 13.84 -4.93 -25.58
CA ARG A 116 12.98 -3.76 -25.44
C ARG A 116 12.10 -3.91 -24.20
N ILE A 117 11.94 -2.82 -23.46
CA ILE A 117 11.27 -2.82 -22.15
C ILE A 117 9.89 -2.19 -22.28
N TYR A 118 8.89 -2.85 -21.73
CA TYR A 118 7.50 -2.41 -21.74
C TYR A 118 7.01 -2.18 -20.31
N GLY A 119 6.18 -1.17 -20.11
CA GLY A 119 5.59 -0.89 -18.80
C GLY A 119 4.20 -0.29 -18.90
N GLY A 120 3.34 -0.67 -17.96
CA GLY A 120 2.03 -0.07 -17.74
C GLY A 120 2.07 1.01 -16.66
N THR A 121 1.20 2.02 -16.77
CA THR A 121 1.23 3.21 -15.91
C THR A 121 -0.08 3.49 -15.17
N TYR A 122 0.00 4.44 -14.24
CA TYR A 122 -1.09 5.17 -13.60
C TYR A 122 -0.70 6.68 -13.66
N ASP A 123 -1.60 7.64 -13.84
CA ASP A 123 -3.07 7.62 -13.62
C ASP A 123 -3.90 7.38 -14.89
N GLY A 124 -3.27 7.39 -16.07
CA GLY A 124 -3.96 7.35 -17.35
C GLY A 124 -4.18 5.95 -17.90
N GLY A 125 -3.72 4.90 -17.22
CA GLY A 125 -3.80 3.51 -17.69
C GLY A 125 -3.08 3.30 -19.02
N LYS A 126 -1.92 3.94 -19.21
CA LYS A 126 -1.17 3.93 -20.47
C LYS A 126 -0.08 2.86 -20.49
N VAL A 127 0.47 2.61 -21.68
CA VAL A 127 1.58 1.67 -21.90
C VAL A 127 2.68 2.35 -22.70
N PHE A 128 3.93 2.08 -22.32
CA PHE A 128 5.09 2.53 -23.08
C PHE A 128 5.99 1.37 -23.50
N ARG A 129 6.85 1.64 -24.49
CA ARG A 129 8.08 0.88 -24.78
C ARG A 129 9.30 1.77 -24.61
N TYR A 130 10.38 1.23 -24.08
CA TYR A 130 11.73 1.79 -24.12
C TYR A 130 12.60 0.91 -25.00
N ASP A 131 13.27 1.54 -25.96
CA ASP A 131 14.27 0.89 -26.82
C ASP A 131 15.67 1.21 -26.30
N PRO A 132 16.44 0.23 -25.79
CA PRO A 132 17.77 0.49 -25.26
C PRO A 132 18.83 0.78 -26.31
N ALA A 133 18.61 0.40 -27.58
CA ALA A 133 19.55 0.68 -28.67
C ALA A 133 19.43 2.14 -29.12
N GLU A 134 18.21 2.68 -29.13
CA GLU A 134 17.94 4.08 -29.48
C GLU A 134 17.95 5.03 -28.28
N GLY A 135 17.73 4.51 -27.07
CA GLY A 135 17.51 5.32 -25.87
C GLY A 135 16.19 6.09 -25.90
N SER A 136 15.17 5.58 -26.61
CA SER A 136 13.93 6.29 -26.90
C SER A 136 12.70 5.64 -26.24
N PHE A 137 11.70 6.46 -25.90
CA PHE A 137 10.39 5.99 -25.43
C PHE A 137 9.33 6.09 -26.53
N ARG A 138 8.40 5.15 -26.54
CA ARG A 138 7.17 5.18 -27.34
C ARG A 138 5.95 5.06 -26.44
N ASP A 139 4.97 5.95 -26.59
CA ASP A 139 3.66 5.90 -25.92
C ASP A 139 2.64 5.15 -26.82
N TYR A 140 2.00 4.10 -26.30
CA TYR A 140 0.91 3.36 -26.96
C TYR A 140 -0.49 3.91 -26.62
N GLY A 141 -0.54 4.95 -25.81
CA GLY A 141 -1.77 5.57 -25.32
C GLY A 141 -2.43 4.78 -24.19
N ARG A 142 -3.63 5.23 -23.84
CA ARG A 142 -4.49 4.63 -22.80
C ARG A 142 -5.02 3.29 -23.27
N MET A 143 -5.06 2.28 -22.39
CA MET A 143 -5.58 0.95 -22.75
C MET A 143 -7.10 0.90 -22.75
N SER A 144 -7.75 1.44 -21.72
CA SER A 144 -9.21 1.47 -21.56
C SER A 144 -9.68 2.87 -21.16
N ASP A 145 -10.82 3.31 -21.69
CA ASP A 145 -11.30 4.69 -21.52
C ASP A 145 -11.61 5.05 -20.05
N ASN A 146 -12.04 4.06 -19.25
CA ASN A 146 -12.55 4.25 -17.90
C ASN A 146 -11.62 3.72 -16.80
N GLU A 147 -10.53 3.05 -17.15
CA GLU A 147 -9.63 2.42 -16.18
C GLU A 147 -8.33 3.20 -16.05
N LYS A 148 -7.87 3.41 -14.81
CA LYS A 148 -6.69 4.21 -14.51
C LYS A 148 -5.41 3.39 -14.36
N TYR A 149 -5.52 2.06 -14.28
CA TYR A 149 -4.39 1.19 -13.95
C TYR A 149 -4.11 0.19 -15.08
N ALA A 150 -3.00 0.38 -15.79
CA ALA A 150 -2.37 -0.68 -16.58
C ALA A 150 -1.43 -1.47 -15.65
N ARG A 151 -2.02 -2.43 -14.91
CA ARG A 151 -1.45 -3.00 -13.68
C ARG A 151 -0.42 -4.09 -13.91
N SER A 152 -0.58 -4.89 -14.95
CA SER A 152 0.28 -6.03 -15.26
C SER A 152 0.59 -6.07 -16.75
N ILE A 153 1.75 -6.61 -17.10
CA ILE A 153 2.23 -6.58 -18.48
C ILE A 153 3.12 -7.79 -18.77
N ALA A 154 2.94 -8.38 -19.96
CA ALA A 154 3.86 -9.33 -20.56
C ALA A 154 4.14 -8.93 -22.01
N ALA A 155 5.28 -9.31 -22.55
CA ALA A 155 5.66 -9.03 -23.93
C ALA A 155 6.35 -10.25 -24.55
N GLY A 156 6.21 -10.41 -25.86
CA GLY A 156 6.92 -11.44 -26.63
C GLY A 156 6.18 -11.81 -27.91
N GLY A 157 6.91 -12.35 -28.90
CA GLY A 157 6.33 -12.71 -30.20
C GLY A 157 5.71 -11.53 -30.96
N GLY A 158 6.19 -10.31 -30.74
CA GLY A 158 5.68 -9.09 -31.40
C GLY A 158 4.45 -8.45 -30.76
N PHE A 159 3.97 -8.99 -29.63
CA PHE A 159 2.79 -8.47 -28.93
C PHE A 159 3.09 -8.07 -27.49
N ILE A 160 2.26 -7.17 -26.97
CA ILE A 160 2.20 -6.74 -25.58
C ILE A 160 0.84 -7.17 -25.03
N TYR A 161 0.83 -7.81 -23.86
CA TYR A 161 -0.38 -8.24 -23.16
C TYR A 161 -0.50 -7.46 -21.87
N VAL A 162 -1.62 -6.76 -21.69
CA VAL A 162 -1.76 -5.75 -20.63
C VAL A 162 -3.02 -6.02 -19.81
N GLY A 163 -2.82 -6.28 -18.52
CA GLY A 163 -3.90 -6.39 -17.55
C GLY A 163 -4.29 -5.03 -17.01
N VAL A 164 -5.58 -4.73 -17.04
CA VAL A 164 -6.16 -3.42 -16.72
C VAL A 164 -7.25 -3.57 -15.63
N GLY A 165 -7.41 -2.54 -14.80
CA GLY A 165 -8.39 -2.42 -13.71
C GLY A 165 -8.47 -0.98 -13.17
N THR A 166 -9.21 -0.66 -12.10
CA THR A 166 -9.69 -1.50 -10.99
C THR A 166 -11.21 -1.61 -10.89
N GLN A 167 -11.98 -1.10 -11.86
CA GLN A 167 -13.44 -1.26 -11.85
C GLN A 167 -13.84 -2.59 -12.48
N ARG A 168 -13.21 -2.95 -13.61
CA ARG A 168 -13.43 -4.22 -14.30
C ARG A 168 -12.10 -4.81 -14.78
N ALA A 169 -11.93 -6.11 -14.57
CA ALA A 169 -10.81 -6.86 -15.10
C ALA A 169 -10.88 -6.88 -16.63
N ARG A 170 -9.87 -6.28 -17.28
CA ARG A 170 -9.75 -6.26 -18.74
C ARG A 170 -8.35 -6.67 -19.15
N LEU A 171 -8.26 -7.43 -20.24
CA LEU A 171 -7.00 -7.86 -20.83
C LEU A 171 -6.92 -7.34 -22.25
N TYR A 172 -5.83 -6.65 -22.59
CA TYR A 172 -5.57 -6.15 -23.93
C TYR A 172 -4.36 -6.84 -24.55
N GLU A 173 -4.46 -7.16 -25.84
CA GLU A 173 -3.34 -7.47 -26.71
C GLU A 173 -3.05 -6.24 -27.57
N VAL A 174 -1.78 -5.85 -27.66
CA VAL A 174 -1.31 -4.71 -28.45
C VAL A 174 -0.21 -5.20 -29.39
N ASP A 175 -0.37 -4.95 -30.68
CA ASP A 175 0.68 -5.17 -31.66
C ASP A 175 1.82 -4.17 -31.40
N ALA A 176 3.02 -4.69 -31.13
CA ALA A 176 4.12 -3.85 -30.64
C ALA A 176 4.64 -2.88 -31.71
N GLU A 177 4.39 -3.14 -33.00
CA GLU A 177 4.89 -2.32 -34.11
C GLU A 177 3.87 -1.28 -34.54
N SER A 178 2.65 -1.68 -34.87
CA SER A 178 1.57 -0.77 -35.29
C SER A 178 0.92 -0.04 -34.11
N GLY A 179 0.95 -0.61 -32.91
CA GLY A 179 0.22 -0.11 -31.75
C GLY A 179 -1.28 -0.40 -31.77
N ILE A 180 -1.78 -1.19 -32.74
CA ILE A 180 -3.18 -1.61 -32.78
C ILE A 180 -3.45 -2.49 -31.55
N LYS A 181 -4.48 -2.13 -30.79
CA LYS A 181 -4.90 -2.83 -29.58
C LYS A 181 -6.27 -3.51 -29.74
N ARG A 182 -6.44 -4.64 -29.07
CA ARG A 182 -7.69 -5.42 -29.02
C ARG A 182 -7.90 -5.99 -27.63
N GLU A 183 -9.13 -5.94 -27.13
CA GLU A 183 -9.50 -6.60 -25.87
C GLU A 183 -9.65 -8.12 -26.07
N ILE A 184 -9.10 -8.90 -25.15
CA ILE A 184 -9.34 -10.34 -25.00
C ILE A 184 -10.38 -10.51 -23.89
N PRO A 185 -11.65 -10.78 -24.22
CA PRO A 185 -12.70 -10.90 -23.20
C PRO A 185 -12.49 -12.18 -22.38
N PHE A 186 -12.64 -12.08 -21.06
CA PHE A 186 -12.69 -13.25 -20.17
C PHE A 186 -13.98 -14.07 -20.40
N PRO A 187 -13.99 -15.36 -20.01
CA PRO A 187 -15.21 -16.18 -20.03
C PRO A 187 -16.35 -15.58 -19.19
N GLU A 188 -17.59 -16.01 -19.46
CA GLU A 188 -18.75 -15.63 -18.64
C GLU A 188 -18.56 -16.06 -17.17
N GLY A 189 -19.07 -15.25 -16.23
CA GLY A 189 -19.01 -15.51 -14.79
C GLY A 189 -17.93 -14.74 -14.04
N TYR A 190 -17.09 -13.97 -14.74
CA TYR A 190 -16.02 -13.14 -14.16
C TYR A 190 -16.27 -11.63 -14.31
N GLU A 191 -17.51 -11.22 -14.62
CA GLU A 191 -17.87 -9.81 -14.86
C GLU A 191 -17.71 -8.93 -13.62
N GLN A 192 -17.72 -9.54 -12.43
CA GLN A 192 -17.53 -8.87 -11.14
C GLN A 192 -16.06 -8.72 -10.75
N ASP A 193 -15.14 -9.36 -11.49
CA ASP A 193 -13.72 -9.17 -11.24
C ASP A 193 -13.29 -7.77 -11.69
N GLN A 194 -12.45 -7.17 -10.86
CA GLN A 194 -12.09 -5.76 -10.86
C GLN A 194 -10.79 -5.48 -11.59
N THR A 195 -9.82 -6.40 -11.53
CA THR A 195 -8.48 -6.18 -12.08
C THR A 195 -7.88 -7.47 -12.60
N VAL A 196 -7.18 -7.39 -13.73
CA VAL A 196 -6.20 -8.42 -14.12
C VAL A 196 -4.88 -8.10 -13.43
N TYR A 197 -4.64 -8.76 -12.30
CA TYR A 197 -3.57 -8.37 -11.37
C TYR A 197 -2.19 -8.80 -11.84
N ASP A 198 -2.11 -9.95 -12.52
CA ASP A 198 -0.88 -10.52 -13.08
C ASP A 198 -1.14 -11.04 -14.49
N VAL A 199 -0.15 -10.88 -15.36
CA VAL A 199 -0.13 -11.41 -16.72
C VAL A 199 1.27 -11.94 -16.99
N THR A 200 1.36 -13.20 -17.39
CA THR A 200 2.62 -13.87 -17.73
C THR A 200 2.47 -14.57 -19.08
N LYS A 201 3.42 -14.35 -19.99
CA LYS A 201 3.50 -15.10 -21.25
C LYS A 201 4.51 -16.22 -21.11
N VAL A 202 4.10 -17.44 -21.42
CA VAL A 202 4.99 -18.61 -21.49
C VAL A 202 4.75 -19.34 -22.81
N GLY A 203 5.71 -19.23 -23.74
CA GLY A 203 5.56 -19.78 -25.09
C GLY A 203 4.31 -19.21 -25.77
N GLU A 204 3.47 -20.11 -26.29
CA GLU A 204 2.19 -19.78 -26.95
C GLU A 204 1.00 -19.66 -25.98
N ARG A 205 1.28 -19.44 -24.69
CA ARG A 205 0.26 -19.33 -23.65
C ARG A 205 0.39 -18.04 -22.87
N LEU A 206 -0.76 -17.54 -22.46
CA LEU A 206 -0.88 -16.39 -21.57
C LEU A 206 -1.62 -16.82 -20.30
N PHE A 207 -1.03 -16.50 -19.16
CA PHE A 207 -1.62 -16.70 -17.85
C PHE A 207 -2.07 -15.35 -17.32
N ALA A 208 -3.35 -15.19 -17.00
CA ALA A 208 -3.91 -13.92 -16.55
C ALA A 208 -4.74 -14.13 -15.29
N ARG A 209 -4.36 -13.51 -14.17
CA ARG A 209 -5.06 -13.67 -12.90
C ARG A 209 -6.05 -12.54 -12.66
N THR A 210 -7.31 -12.88 -12.44
CA THR A 210 -8.36 -11.91 -12.09
C THR A 210 -8.61 -11.84 -10.58
N VAL A 211 -8.97 -10.65 -10.09
CA VAL A 211 -9.22 -10.34 -8.67
C VAL A 211 -10.58 -9.64 -8.56
N PRO A 212 -11.44 -9.96 -7.57
CA PRO A 212 -11.15 -10.72 -6.35
C PRO A 212 -11.30 -12.24 -6.43
N SER A 213 -11.73 -12.83 -7.55
CA SER A 213 -11.90 -14.30 -7.63
C SER A 213 -10.59 -15.09 -7.42
N ASN A 214 -9.43 -14.46 -7.64
CA ASN A 214 -8.11 -15.10 -7.60
C ASN A 214 -8.03 -16.30 -8.56
N THR A 215 -8.65 -16.17 -9.72
CA THR A 215 -8.63 -17.19 -10.77
C THR A 215 -7.53 -16.88 -11.77
N LEU A 216 -6.61 -17.82 -11.97
CA LEU A 216 -5.58 -17.76 -13.00
C LEU A 216 -6.08 -18.44 -14.27
N HIS A 217 -6.41 -17.63 -15.28
CA HIS A 217 -6.91 -18.10 -16.57
C HIS A 217 -5.77 -18.41 -17.52
N VAL A 218 -5.91 -19.48 -18.32
CA VAL A 218 -4.92 -19.90 -19.31
C VAL A 218 -5.47 -19.72 -20.71
N TYR A 219 -4.90 -18.79 -21.47
CA TYR A 219 -5.27 -18.49 -22.85
C TYR A 219 -4.24 -19.06 -23.82
N ASP A 220 -4.73 -19.76 -24.84
CA ASP A 220 -3.92 -20.25 -25.95
C ASP A 220 -3.85 -19.16 -27.03
N LEU A 221 -2.65 -18.63 -27.27
CA LEU A 221 -2.42 -17.52 -28.20
C LEU A 221 -2.60 -17.94 -29.66
N GLN A 222 -2.34 -19.21 -29.98
CA GLN A 222 -2.48 -19.74 -31.33
C GLN A 222 -3.96 -20.04 -31.65
N ALA A 223 -4.63 -20.77 -30.77
CA ALA A 223 -6.04 -21.12 -30.90
C ALA A 223 -6.99 -19.96 -30.57
N LYS A 224 -6.47 -18.89 -29.96
CA LYS A 224 -7.20 -17.68 -29.54
C LYS A 224 -8.43 -17.99 -28.68
N ARG A 225 -8.24 -18.85 -27.68
CA ARG A 225 -9.30 -19.25 -26.74
C ARG A 225 -8.76 -19.55 -25.35
N TRP A 226 -9.60 -19.35 -24.35
CA TRP A 226 -9.36 -19.83 -22.99
C TRP A 226 -9.39 -21.37 -22.98
N THR A 227 -8.43 -21.98 -22.29
CA THR A 227 -8.24 -23.43 -22.28
C THR A 227 -8.28 -24.02 -20.88
N ASP A 228 -8.02 -23.23 -19.84
CA ASP A 228 -8.03 -23.68 -18.46
C ASP A 228 -8.25 -22.51 -17.48
N ALA A 229 -8.63 -22.82 -16.24
CA ALA A 229 -8.82 -21.86 -15.15
C ALA A 229 -8.47 -22.49 -13.80
N ILE A 230 -7.51 -21.89 -13.10
CA ILE A 230 -6.99 -22.39 -11.82
C ILE A 230 -7.47 -21.45 -10.71
N SER A 231 -8.33 -21.96 -9.83
CA SER A 231 -8.87 -21.20 -8.70
C SER A 231 -7.90 -21.11 -7.53
N ASP A 232 -8.07 -20.08 -6.70
CA ASP A 232 -7.25 -19.82 -5.50
C ASP A 232 -5.75 -19.63 -5.82
N ALA A 233 -5.47 -19.10 -7.01
CA ALA A 233 -4.12 -18.75 -7.42
C ALA A 233 -3.65 -17.52 -6.63
N SER A 234 -2.38 -17.56 -6.23
CA SER A 234 -1.73 -16.50 -5.46
C SER A 234 -0.29 -16.30 -5.95
N GLY A 235 0.39 -15.29 -5.43
CA GLY A 235 1.65 -14.82 -5.99
C GLY A 235 1.43 -13.86 -7.15
N LEU A 236 2.52 -13.44 -7.78
CA LEU A 236 2.51 -12.41 -8.82
C LEU A 236 2.99 -12.88 -10.20
N ASP A 237 3.33 -14.17 -10.36
CA ASP A 237 3.86 -14.72 -11.61
C ASP A 237 3.60 -16.23 -11.73
N VAL A 238 3.90 -16.78 -12.90
CA VAL A 238 4.02 -18.21 -13.22
C VAL A 238 5.44 -18.44 -13.71
N SER A 239 6.12 -19.50 -13.26
CA SER A 239 7.50 -19.72 -13.65
C SER A 239 7.66 -19.91 -15.16
N ARG A 240 8.86 -19.62 -15.67
CA ARG A 240 9.31 -20.17 -16.96
C ARG A 240 9.27 -21.71 -16.93
N PRO A 241 9.20 -22.39 -18.10
CA PRO A 241 9.28 -23.84 -18.18
C PRO A 241 10.52 -24.37 -17.48
N SER A 242 10.35 -25.38 -16.64
CA SER A 242 11.46 -26.17 -16.11
C SER A 242 12.32 -26.65 -17.28
N PRO A 243 13.63 -26.38 -17.28
CA PRO A 243 14.51 -26.80 -18.37
C PRO A 243 14.53 -28.33 -18.59
N ASP A 244 14.27 -29.12 -17.55
CA ASP A 244 14.28 -30.58 -17.63
C ASP A 244 12.92 -31.16 -18.04
N SER A 245 11.82 -30.64 -17.49
CA SER A 245 10.49 -31.26 -17.61
C SER A 245 9.50 -30.49 -18.47
N GLY A 246 9.77 -29.21 -18.78
CA GLY A 246 8.82 -28.31 -19.43
C GLY A 246 7.64 -27.88 -18.56
N LYS A 247 7.51 -28.40 -17.32
CA LYS A 247 6.45 -28.01 -16.38
C LYS A 247 6.65 -26.59 -15.87
N LEU A 248 5.53 -25.95 -15.55
CA LEU A 248 5.47 -24.62 -14.93
C LEU A 248 5.23 -24.74 -13.43
N TYR A 249 5.55 -23.69 -12.70
CA TYR A 249 5.28 -23.60 -11.27
C TYR A 249 4.51 -22.32 -10.92
N LEU A 250 3.55 -22.47 -10.02
CA LEU A 250 2.68 -21.38 -9.54
C LEU A 250 2.30 -21.63 -8.09
N VAL A 251 1.79 -20.60 -7.40
CA VAL A 251 1.32 -20.74 -6.01
C VAL A 251 -0.20 -20.79 -5.98
N ARG A 252 -0.75 -21.76 -5.24
CA ARG A 252 -2.18 -21.91 -4.99
C ARG A 252 -2.37 -22.29 -3.53
N GLY A 253 -3.26 -21.58 -2.81
CA GLY A 253 -3.53 -21.84 -1.39
C GLY A 253 -2.27 -21.86 -0.49
N ASN A 254 -1.29 -21.00 -0.75
CA ASN A 254 0.04 -20.96 -0.09
C ASN A 254 0.93 -22.20 -0.30
N MET A 255 0.66 -22.99 -1.33
CA MET A 255 1.49 -24.12 -1.71
C MET A 255 1.99 -23.96 -3.14
N LEU A 256 3.25 -24.34 -3.36
CA LEU A 256 3.81 -24.42 -4.70
C LEU A 256 3.17 -25.61 -5.43
N HIS A 257 2.73 -25.39 -6.66
CA HIS A 257 2.17 -26.41 -7.53
C HIS A 257 2.96 -26.47 -8.83
N SER A 258 3.12 -27.68 -9.37
CA SER A 258 3.56 -27.88 -10.75
C SER A 258 2.34 -27.93 -11.68
N TYR A 259 2.46 -27.37 -12.87
CA TYR A 259 1.43 -27.37 -13.90
C TYR A 259 2.04 -27.82 -15.23
N ASP A 260 1.49 -28.88 -15.79
CA ASP A 260 1.84 -29.31 -17.14
C ASP A 260 0.95 -28.57 -18.16
N PRO A 261 1.51 -27.69 -19.00
CA PRO A 261 0.70 -26.98 -19.97
C PRO A 261 0.06 -27.93 -20.99
N GLY A 262 0.76 -28.98 -21.44
CA GLY A 262 0.24 -29.91 -22.44
C GLY A 262 -0.98 -30.69 -21.98
N THR A 263 -0.92 -31.28 -20.78
CA THR A 263 -1.99 -32.13 -20.23
C THR A 263 -2.98 -31.38 -19.35
N LYS A 264 -2.62 -30.17 -18.88
CA LYS A 264 -3.33 -29.39 -17.86
C LYS A 264 -3.33 -30.03 -16.48
N GLU A 265 -2.43 -30.98 -16.25
CA GLU A 265 -2.27 -31.60 -14.94
C GLU A 265 -1.69 -30.58 -13.96
N LEU A 266 -2.44 -30.31 -12.89
CA LEU A 266 -2.02 -29.47 -11.77
C LEU A 266 -1.75 -30.36 -10.55
N ALA A 267 -0.52 -30.39 -10.07
CA ALA A 267 -0.11 -31.20 -8.93
C ALA A 267 0.52 -30.34 -7.84
N ALA A 268 0.02 -30.47 -6.61
CA ALA A 268 0.63 -29.83 -5.44
C ALA A 268 2.00 -30.45 -5.16
N THR A 269 2.95 -29.60 -4.76
CA THR A 269 4.18 -30.04 -4.11
C THR A 269 3.99 -30.04 -2.59
N ASP A 270 4.90 -30.63 -1.82
CA ASP A 270 4.88 -30.56 -0.35
C ASP A 270 5.42 -29.23 0.20
N ILE A 271 5.66 -28.23 -0.67
CA ILE A 271 6.31 -26.97 -0.30
C ILE A 271 5.26 -25.89 -0.04
N SER A 272 5.16 -25.49 1.22
CA SER A 272 4.42 -24.29 1.62
C SER A 272 5.28 -23.05 1.41
N VAL A 273 4.72 -22.05 0.73
CA VAL A 273 5.38 -20.77 0.47
C VAL A 273 4.43 -19.63 0.80
N GLN A 274 4.94 -18.58 1.46
CA GLN A 274 4.21 -17.34 1.69
C GLN A 274 4.22 -16.46 0.43
N GLY A 275 3.58 -16.96 -0.62
CA GLY A 275 3.55 -16.36 -1.95
C GLY A 275 4.90 -16.40 -2.68
N ALA A 276 4.88 -15.92 -3.93
CA ALA A 276 6.04 -15.75 -4.79
C ALA A 276 5.93 -14.37 -5.49
N LYS A 277 7.02 -13.60 -5.52
CA LYS A 277 7.03 -12.29 -6.19
C LYS A 277 7.31 -12.39 -7.69
N ASP A 278 8.13 -13.37 -8.06
CA ASP A 278 8.62 -13.71 -9.39
C ASP A 278 9.36 -15.05 -9.28
N PHE A 279 9.73 -15.71 -10.37
CA PHE A 279 10.48 -16.97 -10.39
C PHE A 279 11.72 -16.92 -11.28
N GLY A 280 12.82 -17.51 -10.81
CA GLY A 280 14.03 -17.74 -11.60
C GLY A 280 14.47 -19.20 -11.57
N TRP A 281 15.07 -19.68 -12.65
CA TRP A 281 15.74 -20.98 -12.70
C TRP A 281 17.24 -20.80 -12.54
N VAL A 282 17.82 -21.53 -11.59
CA VAL A 282 19.25 -21.55 -11.33
C VAL A 282 19.76 -22.97 -11.39
N ARG A 283 20.99 -23.17 -11.86
CA ARG A 283 21.62 -24.48 -11.83
C ARG A 283 22.53 -24.59 -10.61
N LEU A 284 22.28 -25.60 -9.79
CA LEU A 284 23.05 -25.94 -8.60
C LEU A 284 23.57 -27.37 -8.75
N GLU A 285 24.69 -27.68 -8.11
CA GLU A 285 25.28 -29.03 -8.16
C GLU A 285 25.77 -29.43 -6.74
N GLU A 286 25.05 -28.97 -5.70
CA GLU A 286 25.44 -29.13 -4.30
C GLU A 286 24.40 -29.92 -3.49
N GLY A 287 24.83 -31.01 -2.84
CA GLY A 287 24.01 -31.76 -1.88
C GLY A 287 22.64 -32.18 -2.43
N ASP A 288 21.58 -31.73 -1.75
CA ASP A 288 20.17 -32.00 -2.11
C ASP A 288 19.64 -31.15 -3.28
N TYR A 289 20.50 -30.36 -3.94
CA TYR A 289 20.13 -29.46 -5.04
C TYR A 289 20.89 -29.80 -6.33
N PRO A 290 20.67 -30.99 -6.94
CA PRO A 290 21.26 -31.33 -8.23
C PRO A 290 20.53 -30.65 -9.40
N GLY A 291 21.26 -30.17 -10.39
CA GLY A 291 20.69 -29.57 -11.60
C GLY A 291 19.85 -28.31 -11.35
N TRP A 292 18.69 -28.22 -12.00
CA TRP A 292 17.87 -27.01 -12.00
C TRP A 292 17.02 -26.86 -10.74
N SER A 293 17.14 -25.70 -10.11
CA SER A 293 16.35 -25.30 -8.94
C SER A 293 15.59 -24.01 -9.22
N LEU A 294 14.37 -23.93 -8.72
CA LEU A 294 13.49 -22.77 -8.81
C LEU A 294 13.75 -21.85 -7.61
N VAL A 295 13.86 -20.55 -7.86
CA VAL A 295 14.11 -19.53 -6.84
C VAL A 295 12.98 -18.51 -6.86
N SER A 296 12.55 -18.06 -5.69
CA SER A 296 11.65 -16.90 -5.57
C SER A 296 11.98 -16.03 -4.37
N ALA A 297 12.00 -14.72 -4.59
CA ALA A 297 12.13 -13.72 -3.54
C ALA A 297 10.85 -13.58 -2.70
N LYS A 298 11.04 -13.34 -1.39
CA LYS A 298 10.03 -12.99 -0.40
C LYS A 298 9.97 -11.47 -0.23
N THR A 299 8.89 -10.98 0.37
CA THR A 299 8.71 -9.53 0.64
C THR A 299 9.82 -8.93 1.51
N ASN A 300 10.42 -9.72 2.41
CA ASN A 300 11.49 -9.30 3.31
C ASN A 300 12.90 -9.39 2.67
N GLY A 301 13.01 -9.67 1.37
CA GLY A 301 14.28 -9.77 0.64
C GLY A 301 15.00 -11.10 0.76
N ASP A 302 14.57 -12.00 1.64
CA ASP A 302 15.00 -13.40 1.60
C ASP A 302 14.46 -14.10 0.36
N PHE A 303 14.92 -15.31 0.09
CA PHE A 303 14.33 -16.15 -0.94
C PHE A 303 14.21 -17.59 -0.49
N TRP A 304 13.49 -18.38 -1.26
CA TRP A 304 13.48 -19.83 -1.15
C TRP A 304 14.02 -20.45 -2.44
N VAL A 305 14.63 -21.63 -2.31
CA VAL A 305 15.19 -22.41 -3.41
C VAL A 305 14.57 -23.80 -3.35
N TYR A 306 13.88 -24.21 -4.40
CA TYR A 306 13.22 -25.51 -4.52
C TYR A 306 13.84 -26.31 -5.66
N ASN A 307 14.23 -27.55 -5.40
CA ASN A 307 14.72 -28.46 -6.42
C ASN A 307 13.65 -29.50 -6.79
N PRO A 308 13.11 -29.49 -8.02
CA PRO A 308 12.10 -30.46 -8.44
C PRO A 308 12.56 -31.91 -8.50
N GLN A 309 13.86 -32.15 -8.70
CA GLN A 309 14.40 -33.50 -8.83
C GLN A 309 14.50 -34.20 -7.48
N SER A 310 14.95 -33.50 -6.44
CA SER A 310 15.07 -34.03 -5.08
C SER A 310 13.80 -33.81 -4.24
N GLY A 311 12.98 -32.81 -4.58
CA GLY A 311 11.84 -32.37 -3.79
C GLY A 311 12.21 -31.46 -2.60
N HIS A 312 13.49 -31.11 -2.41
CA HIS A 312 13.94 -30.32 -1.29
C HIS A 312 13.72 -28.81 -1.50
N CYS A 313 13.39 -28.10 -0.41
CA CYS A 313 13.31 -26.65 -0.40
C CYS A 313 14.11 -26.07 0.79
N ARG A 314 14.93 -25.04 0.53
CA ARG A 314 15.61 -24.27 1.59
C ARG A 314 15.19 -22.81 1.53
N HIS A 315 15.17 -22.18 2.69
CA HIS A 315 15.10 -20.73 2.82
C HIS A 315 16.52 -20.17 2.93
N VAL A 316 16.78 -19.09 2.21
CA VAL A 316 18.06 -18.37 2.27
C VAL A 316 17.79 -17.00 2.87
N GLU A 317 18.42 -16.75 4.02
CA GLU A 317 18.38 -15.47 4.71
C GLU A 317 19.43 -14.54 4.12
N VAL A 318 19.01 -13.34 3.74
CA VAL A 318 19.91 -12.34 3.10
C VAL A 318 20.29 -11.22 4.06
N ASN A 319 19.43 -10.93 5.04
CA ASN A 319 19.56 -9.78 5.94
C ASN A 319 19.65 -8.45 5.17
N VAL A 320 18.73 -8.24 4.22
CA VAL A 320 18.62 -6.96 3.50
C VAL A 320 18.44 -5.82 4.52
N PRO A 321 19.25 -4.74 4.44
CA PRO A 321 19.11 -3.61 5.34
C PRO A 321 17.71 -2.97 5.22
N GLY A 322 17.07 -2.74 6.37
CA GLY A 322 15.83 -1.98 6.41
C GLY A 322 16.07 -0.53 6.01
N GLN A 323 15.23 0.00 5.13
CA GLN A 323 15.30 1.40 4.72
C GLN A 323 14.39 2.25 5.61
N PRO A 324 14.77 3.49 5.95
CA PRO A 324 13.91 4.43 6.64
C PRO A 324 12.54 4.51 5.97
N ASN A 325 11.48 4.30 6.74
CA ASN A 325 10.12 4.31 6.25
C ASN A 325 9.37 5.54 6.75
N LYS A 326 8.46 6.06 5.92
CA LYS A 326 7.62 7.20 6.28
C LYS A 326 6.62 6.77 7.35
N ALA A 327 6.41 7.60 8.37
CA ALA A 327 5.32 7.38 9.31
C ALA A 327 3.95 7.58 8.63
N GLN A 328 2.97 6.79 9.02
CA GLN A 328 1.58 6.87 8.56
C GLN A 328 0.61 7.21 9.69
N THR A 329 0.98 6.89 10.94
CA THR A 329 0.15 7.17 12.10
C THR A 329 1.00 7.35 13.35
N LEU A 330 0.51 8.18 14.27
CA LEU A 330 1.08 8.43 15.59
C LEU A 330 -0.02 8.33 16.64
N THR A 331 0.27 7.71 17.77
CA THR A 331 -0.62 7.67 18.94
C THR A 331 0.19 7.75 20.20
N LEU A 332 -0.18 8.65 21.11
CA LEU A 332 0.37 8.68 22.46
C LEU A 332 -0.55 7.88 23.38
N SER A 333 0.02 6.97 24.15
CA SER A 333 -0.69 6.23 25.21
C SER A 333 -0.75 7.05 26.50
N SER A 334 -1.71 6.74 27.35
CA SER A 334 -1.86 7.34 28.68
C SER A 334 -0.62 7.23 29.59
N ASP A 335 0.29 6.28 29.32
CA ASP A 335 1.56 6.12 30.04
C ASP A 335 2.72 6.96 29.48
N GLY A 336 2.47 7.80 28.46
CA GLY A 336 3.48 8.63 27.81
C GLY A 336 4.29 7.92 26.71
N THR A 337 3.98 6.66 26.40
CA THR A 337 4.59 5.94 25.28
C THR A 337 4.01 6.42 23.95
N LEU A 338 4.87 6.86 23.04
CA LEU A 338 4.48 7.20 21.68
C LEU A 338 4.61 5.97 20.77
N TRP A 339 3.55 5.65 20.05
CA TRP A 339 3.51 4.58 19.06
C TRP A 339 3.51 5.16 17.65
N VAL A 340 4.28 4.53 16.76
CA VAL A 340 4.46 4.95 15.36
C VAL A 340 4.15 3.77 14.44
N GLY A 341 3.27 3.99 13.48
CA GLY A 341 3.01 3.05 12.37
C GLY A 341 3.62 3.55 11.06
N GLY A 342 4.15 2.65 10.24
CA GLY A 342 4.81 3.00 8.98
C GLY A 342 3.91 2.88 7.74
N PHE A 343 4.26 3.62 6.69
CA PHE A 343 3.54 3.67 5.42
C PHE A 343 3.96 2.55 4.46
N PHE A 344 3.03 2.14 3.61
CA PHE A 344 3.12 1.08 2.59
C PHE A 344 3.61 -0.30 3.07
N SER A 345 4.91 -0.46 3.28
CA SER A 345 5.52 -1.70 3.79
C SER A 345 5.18 -1.96 5.26
N GLY A 346 4.68 -0.95 5.97
CA GLY A 346 4.31 -1.02 7.37
C GLY A 346 5.49 -0.73 8.30
N GLY A 347 5.64 -1.55 9.33
CA GLY A 347 6.54 -1.35 10.44
C GLY A 347 5.84 -0.68 11.62
N PHE A 348 6.35 -0.95 12.82
CA PHE A 348 5.72 -0.55 14.06
C PHE A 348 6.80 -0.25 15.08
N ALA A 349 6.71 0.87 15.78
CA ALA A 349 7.71 1.24 16.75
C ALA A 349 7.08 1.94 17.96
N LYS A 350 7.80 1.91 19.07
CA LYS A 350 7.55 2.79 20.19
C LYS A 350 8.74 3.71 20.43
N TYR A 351 8.41 4.91 20.87
CA TYR A 351 9.33 5.86 21.47
C TYR A 351 8.89 6.09 22.92
N ASP A 352 9.79 5.79 23.85
CA ASP A 352 9.61 6.10 25.26
C ASP A 352 10.10 7.52 25.53
N SER A 353 9.17 8.40 25.88
CA SER A 353 9.44 9.83 26.13
C SER A 353 10.30 10.08 27.37
N VAL A 354 10.34 9.14 28.33
CA VAL A 354 11.10 9.23 29.57
C VAL A 354 12.55 8.80 29.35
N SER A 355 12.76 7.63 28.74
CA SER A 355 14.11 7.10 28.49
C SER A 355 14.76 7.64 27.21
N GLY A 356 13.96 8.18 26.29
CA GLY A 356 14.41 8.57 24.95
C GLY A 356 14.70 7.38 24.03
N GLN A 357 14.30 6.17 24.42
CA GLN A 357 14.60 4.96 23.67
C GLN A 357 13.57 4.73 22.56
N LEU A 358 14.09 4.46 21.36
CA LEU A 358 13.31 4.00 20.22
C LEU A 358 13.42 2.48 20.09
N THR A 359 12.28 1.79 20.05
CA THR A 359 12.22 0.34 19.86
C THR A 359 11.35 0.01 18.66
N GLU A 360 11.95 -0.65 17.69
CA GLU A 360 11.28 -1.06 16.46
C GLU A 360 10.87 -2.53 16.51
N TYR A 361 9.67 -2.81 16.05
CA TYR A 361 9.10 -4.15 15.90
C TYR A 361 8.91 -4.48 14.42
N ARG A 362 9.37 -5.66 14.02
CA ARG A 362 9.24 -6.16 12.66
C ARG A 362 7.84 -6.75 12.43
N THR A 363 7.38 -6.72 11.18
CA THR A 363 6.26 -7.55 10.70
C THR A 363 4.86 -7.07 11.11
N PHE A 364 4.59 -5.77 10.97
CA PHE A 364 3.24 -5.22 11.12
C PHE A 364 2.91 -4.37 9.88
N GLY A 365 1.85 -4.71 9.13
CA GLY A 365 1.51 -4.06 7.85
C GLY A 365 1.14 -2.58 7.96
N GLN A 366 0.85 -1.90 6.85
CA GLN A 366 0.51 -0.46 6.84
C GLN A 366 -0.67 -0.14 7.78
N GLN A 367 -0.39 0.56 8.87
CA GLN A 367 -1.40 1.02 9.81
C GLN A 367 -1.97 2.37 9.35
N GLU A 368 -3.28 2.40 9.08
CA GLU A 368 -3.99 3.61 8.64
C GLU A 368 -4.53 4.40 9.83
N GLY A 369 -4.97 3.70 10.87
CA GLY A 369 -5.49 4.25 12.13
C GLY A 369 -4.93 3.50 13.32
N MET A 370 -4.76 4.19 14.43
CA MET A 370 -4.25 3.63 15.68
C MET A 370 -4.85 4.36 16.87
N VAL A 371 -5.14 3.64 17.95
CA VAL A 371 -5.67 4.22 19.19
C VAL A 371 -5.33 3.33 20.40
N GLU A 372 -5.08 3.95 21.55
CA GLU A 372 -5.03 3.24 22.83
C GLU A 372 -6.45 3.02 23.36
N PHE A 373 -6.78 1.79 23.75
CA PHE A 373 -8.07 1.48 24.37
C PHE A 373 -7.93 0.32 25.36
N LYS A 374 -8.44 0.50 26.58
CA LYS A 374 -8.37 -0.48 27.67
C LYS A 374 -6.92 -1.01 27.89
N GLY A 375 -5.91 -0.13 27.78
CA GLY A 375 -4.49 -0.48 27.97
C GLY A 375 -3.85 -1.28 26.84
N SER A 376 -4.54 -1.48 25.71
CA SER A 376 -4.00 -2.10 24.50
C SER A 376 -3.94 -1.10 23.36
N ILE A 377 -3.05 -1.33 22.39
CA ILE A 377 -3.00 -0.57 21.14
C ILE A 377 -3.82 -1.30 20.10
N TYR A 378 -4.86 -0.65 19.60
CA TYR A 378 -5.64 -1.12 18.46
C TYR A 378 -5.14 -0.44 17.21
N ALA A 379 -4.86 -1.23 16.17
CA ALA A 379 -4.39 -0.74 14.89
C ALA A 379 -5.24 -1.28 13.76
N GLY A 380 -5.66 -0.38 12.88
CA GLY A 380 -6.35 -0.69 11.64
C GLY A 380 -5.35 -0.79 10.49
N VAL A 381 -5.25 -1.97 9.87
CA VAL A 381 -4.19 -2.33 8.92
C VAL A 381 -4.76 -2.56 7.52
N TYR A 382 -4.19 -1.88 6.54
CA TYR A 382 -4.46 -2.07 5.09
C TYR A 382 -3.65 -3.27 4.55
N PRO A 383 -4.17 -4.05 3.58
CA PRO A 383 -5.52 -3.99 3.00
C PRO A 383 -6.59 -4.74 3.78
N GLY A 384 -7.85 -4.46 3.43
CA GLY A 384 -9.03 -5.18 3.91
C GLY A 384 -9.53 -4.77 5.29
N ALA A 385 -9.12 -3.60 5.77
CA ALA A 385 -9.47 -3.05 7.08
C ALA A 385 -9.36 -4.09 8.19
N ARG A 386 -8.15 -4.67 8.31
CA ARG A 386 -7.84 -5.68 9.32
C ARG A 386 -7.58 -5.00 10.66
N ILE A 387 -8.30 -5.40 11.69
CA ILE A 387 -8.17 -4.81 13.03
C ILE A 387 -7.32 -5.73 13.89
N TYR A 388 -6.24 -5.17 14.43
CA TYR A 388 -5.30 -5.86 15.30
C TYR A 388 -5.33 -5.24 16.70
N ARG A 389 -5.02 -6.07 17.69
CA ARG A 389 -4.74 -5.65 19.06
C ARG A 389 -3.33 -6.04 19.44
N TYR A 390 -2.57 -5.08 19.95
CA TYR A 390 -1.28 -5.27 20.57
C TYR A 390 -1.41 -4.99 22.07
N ASP A 391 -0.96 -5.93 22.90
CA ASP A 391 -0.82 -5.73 24.35
C ASP A 391 0.63 -5.33 24.65
N PRO A 392 0.90 -4.07 25.07
CA PRO A 392 2.24 -3.60 25.39
C PRO A 392 2.90 -4.31 26.58
N LYS A 393 2.12 -5.01 27.42
CA LYS A 393 2.62 -5.77 28.58
C LYS A 393 3.09 -7.17 28.21
N ALA A 394 2.73 -7.65 27.02
CA ALA A 394 3.17 -8.94 26.51
C ALA A 394 4.33 -8.77 25.51
N GLU A 395 5.16 -9.81 25.41
CA GLU A 395 6.26 -9.86 24.44
C GLU A 395 5.73 -9.66 23.02
N TYR A 396 6.45 -8.86 22.21
CA TYR A 396 6.15 -8.77 20.79
C TYR A 396 6.59 -10.04 20.09
N ARG A 397 5.65 -10.76 19.48
CA ARG A 397 5.92 -11.94 18.66
C ARG A 397 4.97 -11.92 17.48
N THR A 398 5.53 -11.96 16.28
CA THR A 398 4.75 -12.01 15.03
C THR A 398 3.68 -13.10 15.11
N ASP A 399 2.47 -12.76 14.67
CA ASP A 399 1.26 -13.61 14.70
C ASP A 399 0.76 -14.05 16.08
N VAL A 400 1.38 -13.61 17.18
CA VAL A 400 0.95 -13.91 18.54
C VAL A 400 0.56 -12.64 19.31
N ASN A 401 1.38 -11.60 19.22
CA ASN A 401 1.13 -10.26 19.78
C ASN A 401 1.92 -9.25 18.95
N PRO A 402 1.27 -8.48 18.05
CA PRO A 402 -0.18 -8.26 17.92
C PRO A 402 -0.97 -9.46 17.36
N ILE A 403 -2.23 -9.56 17.77
CA ILE A 403 -3.22 -10.53 17.26
C ILE A 403 -4.21 -9.86 16.32
N LYS A 404 -4.54 -10.52 15.20
CA LYS A 404 -5.63 -10.10 14.30
C LYS A 404 -6.97 -10.48 14.92
N LEU A 405 -7.84 -9.49 15.14
CA LEU A 405 -9.16 -9.71 15.70
C LEU A 405 -10.18 -10.04 14.61
N PHE A 406 -10.28 -9.19 13.59
CA PHE A 406 -11.20 -9.37 12.46
C PHE A 406 -10.74 -8.55 11.25
N ALA A 407 -11.47 -8.66 10.15
CA ALA A 407 -11.30 -7.84 8.94
C ALA A 407 -12.68 -7.43 8.43
N LEU A 408 -12.74 -6.39 7.59
CA LEU A 408 -13.99 -5.85 7.04
C LEU A 408 -14.05 -5.93 5.51
N ASN A 409 -13.13 -6.68 4.89
CA ASN A 409 -13.10 -6.86 3.43
C ASN A 409 -14.32 -7.63 2.90
N ASP A 410 -14.89 -8.53 3.69
CA ASP A 410 -16.17 -9.20 3.41
C ASP A 410 -17.39 -8.26 3.53
N ARG A 411 -17.17 -7.01 3.96
CA ARG A 411 -18.11 -5.89 3.94
C ARG A 411 -17.62 -4.77 3.00
N TYR A 412 -16.74 -5.10 2.05
CA TYR A 412 -16.21 -4.18 1.06
C TYR A 412 -15.53 -2.94 1.66
N GLN A 413 -14.86 -3.09 2.81
CA GLN A 413 -14.07 -2.03 3.45
C GLN A 413 -12.56 -2.33 3.35
N ASP A 414 -11.73 -1.28 3.34
CA ASP A 414 -10.31 -1.44 3.02
C ASP A 414 -9.35 -0.62 3.88
N ARG A 415 -9.61 0.68 4.11
CA ARG A 415 -8.71 1.54 4.90
C ARG A 415 -9.40 2.09 6.15
N PRO A 416 -9.03 1.62 7.34
CA PRO A 416 -9.60 2.06 8.62
C PRO A 416 -8.82 3.26 9.18
N PHE A 417 -8.98 4.44 8.56
CA PHE A 417 -8.26 5.65 8.98
C PHE A 417 -8.71 6.18 10.35
N ALA A 418 -10.01 6.10 10.64
CA ALA A 418 -10.56 6.67 11.87
C ALA A 418 -10.72 5.60 12.93
N MET A 419 -10.14 5.82 14.11
CA MET A 419 -10.31 4.95 15.27
C MET A 419 -10.42 5.80 16.53
N VAL A 420 -11.41 5.50 17.39
CA VAL A 420 -11.58 6.16 18.68
C VAL A 420 -12.19 5.19 19.69
N ALA A 421 -11.75 5.28 20.96
CA ALA A 421 -12.45 4.64 22.07
C ALA A 421 -13.80 5.33 22.28
N ALA A 422 -14.89 4.57 22.24
CA ALA A 422 -16.26 5.03 22.34
C ALA A 422 -17.02 4.28 23.45
N GLY A 423 -16.83 4.74 24.69
CA GLY A 423 -17.34 4.06 25.87
C GLY A 423 -16.68 2.70 26.03
N ASP A 424 -17.48 1.63 26.02
CA ASP A 424 -16.98 0.25 26.09
C ASP A 424 -16.64 -0.37 24.73
N ALA A 425 -16.88 0.35 23.62
CA ALA A 425 -16.59 -0.10 22.27
C ALA A 425 -15.44 0.68 21.63
N LEU A 426 -14.78 0.06 20.67
CA LEU A 426 -13.91 0.69 19.69
C LEU A 426 -14.74 1.10 18.47
N ALA A 427 -14.75 2.39 18.14
CA ALA A 427 -15.40 2.90 16.93
C ALA A 427 -14.37 3.06 15.80
N ILE A 428 -14.70 2.54 14.62
CA ILE A 428 -13.81 2.47 13.46
C ILE A 428 -14.53 3.05 12.23
N GLY A 429 -13.92 4.04 11.59
CA GLY A 429 -14.37 4.63 10.33
C GLY A 429 -13.51 4.16 9.17
N THR A 430 -14.15 3.75 8.07
CA THR A 430 -13.45 3.15 6.94
C THR A 430 -13.72 3.85 5.61
N VAL A 431 -12.71 3.80 4.74
CA VAL A 431 -12.83 3.93 3.29
C VAL A 431 -13.16 2.55 2.69
N PRO A 432 -14.09 2.48 1.71
CA PRO A 432 -14.48 1.23 1.09
C PRO A 432 -13.40 0.67 0.16
N TYR A 433 -13.59 -0.56 -0.29
CA TYR A 433 -12.69 -1.30 -1.18
C TYR A 433 -12.54 -0.64 -2.55
N TYR A 434 -11.51 -1.04 -3.30
CA TYR A 434 -11.28 -0.55 -4.67
C TYR A 434 -12.55 -0.68 -5.53
N GLY A 435 -12.84 0.36 -6.31
CA GLY A 435 -14.02 0.44 -7.15
C GLY A 435 -15.35 0.55 -6.38
N GLN A 436 -15.35 0.75 -5.05
CA GLN A 436 -16.56 0.82 -4.23
C GLN A 436 -16.78 2.21 -3.63
N HIS A 437 -18.05 2.52 -3.40
CA HIS A 437 -18.52 3.67 -2.62
C HIS A 437 -19.11 3.20 -1.28
N GLY A 438 -19.30 4.16 -0.35
CA GLY A 438 -19.93 3.90 0.94
C GLY A 438 -19.00 3.28 1.99
N GLY A 439 -18.34 4.16 2.73
CA GLY A 439 -17.62 3.82 3.95
C GLY A 439 -18.53 3.32 5.06
N ALA A 440 -17.93 2.84 6.15
CA ALA A 440 -18.65 2.32 7.29
C ALA A 440 -18.22 3.01 8.60
N LEU A 441 -19.16 3.07 9.54
CA LEU A 441 -18.87 3.11 10.96
C LEU A 441 -18.99 1.68 11.49
N THR A 442 -17.98 1.18 12.21
CA THR A 442 -18.00 -0.12 12.88
C THR A 442 -17.81 0.07 14.37
N LEU A 443 -18.64 -0.58 15.19
CA LEU A 443 -18.46 -0.65 16.64
C LEU A 443 -18.01 -2.07 17.00
N TYR A 444 -16.89 -2.17 17.71
CA TYR A 444 -16.33 -3.42 18.20
C TYR A 444 -16.24 -3.41 19.72
N ASP A 445 -16.88 -4.37 20.36
CA ASP A 445 -16.76 -4.58 21.80
C ASP A 445 -15.68 -5.67 22.06
N PRO A 446 -14.55 -5.33 22.70
CA PRO A 446 -13.48 -6.29 22.96
C PRO A 446 -13.81 -7.31 24.06
N ASP A 447 -14.78 -7.03 24.93
CA ASP A 447 -15.15 -7.91 26.04
C ASP A 447 -16.07 -9.03 25.55
N THR A 448 -16.98 -8.72 24.62
CA THR A 448 -17.91 -9.71 24.04
C THR A 448 -17.50 -10.23 22.66
N GLY A 449 -16.60 -9.53 21.98
CA GLY A 449 -16.25 -9.80 20.58
C GLY A 449 -17.30 -9.35 19.57
N LYS A 450 -18.35 -8.64 20.01
CA LYS A 450 -19.45 -8.20 19.13
C LYS A 450 -18.97 -7.13 18.15
N ILE A 451 -19.37 -7.28 16.88
CA ILE A 451 -19.05 -6.34 15.79
C ILE A 451 -20.36 -5.90 15.13
N ASP A 452 -20.61 -4.59 15.12
CA ASP A 452 -21.76 -3.98 14.44
C ASP A 452 -21.25 -3.02 13.35
N VAL A 453 -21.60 -3.29 12.09
CA VAL A 453 -21.11 -2.56 10.92
C VAL A 453 -22.24 -1.79 10.25
N TYR A 454 -22.13 -0.46 10.21
CA TYR A 454 -23.08 0.44 9.54
C TYR A 454 -22.46 0.97 8.25
N ARG A 455 -22.65 0.23 7.15
CA ARG A 455 -22.24 0.70 5.82
C ARG A 455 -23.14 1.85 5.34
N HIS A 456 -22.59 2.70 4.49
CA HIS A 456 -23.28 3.86 3.93
C HIS A 456 -23.87 4.79 5.01
N ILE A 457 -23.23 4.84 6.18
CA ILE A 457 -23.69 5.66 7.31
C ILE A 457 -23.83 7.14 6.91
N ALA A 458 -23.04 7.60 5.96
CA ALA A 458 -23.12 8.92 5.35
C ALA A 458 -23.26 8.85 3.80
N GLY A 459 -24.12 7.94 3.32
CA GLY A 459 -24.32 7.73 1.88
C GLY A 459 -23.11 7.09 1.22
N ASN A 460 -22.70 7.58 0.05
CA ASN A 460 -21.61 7.00 -0.74
C ASN A 460 -20.20 7.52 -0.39
N GLN A 461 -20.11 8.28 0.71
CA GLN A 461 -18.89 8.88 1.22
C GLN A 461 -18.11 7.92 2.13
N SER A 462 -16.80 8.13 2.24
CA SER A 462 -15.92 7.41 3.18
C SER A 462 -15.96 8.05 4.56
N VAL A 463 -15.78 7.27 5.65
CA VAL A 463 -15.64 7.81 7.01
C VAL A 463 -14.15 7.88 7.35
N VAL A 464 -13.61 9.09 7.55
CA VAL A 464 -12.15 9.32 7.65
C VAL A 464 -11.71 9.96 8.96
N CYS A 465 -12.63 10.51 9.76
CA CYS A 465 -12.34 10.90 11.14
C CYS A 465 -13.53 10.64 12.06
N LEU A 466 -13.23 10.41 13.35
CA LEU A 466 -14.21 10.17 14.40
C LEU A 466 -13.81 10.94 15.67
N ALA A 467 -14.81 11.35 16.44
CA ALA A 467 -14.67 11.84 17.81
C ALA A 467 -15.80 11.25 18.67
N TYR A 468 -15.54 11.10 19.96
CA TYR A 468 -16.49 10.54 20.91
C TYR A 468 -16.56 11.40 22.18
N ARG A 469 -17.77 11.57 22.71
CA ARG A 469 -18.02 12.11 24.06
C ARG A 469 -19.42 11.69 24.52
N ASP A 470 -19.52 11.26 25.78
CA ASP A 470 -20.78 11.04 26.50
C ASP A 470 -21.84 10.25 25.70
N GLY A 471 -21.49 9.07 25.19
CA GLY A 471 -22.40 8.18 24.45
C GLY A 471 -22.60 8.57 22.98
N ILE A 472 -21.96 9.64 22.49
CA ILE A 472 -22.16 10.16 21.14
C ILE A 472 -20.87 10.05 20.32
N ILE A 473 -21.00 9.50 19.12
CA ILE A 473 -19.96 9.46 18.10
C ILE A 473 -20.30 10.52 17.05
N TYR A 474 -19.33 11.36 16.74
CA TYR A 474 -19.35 12.25 15.59
C TYR A 474 -18.40 11.72 14.54
N GLY A 475 -18.79 11.79 13.26
CA GLY A 475 -17.94 11.34 12.17
C GLY A 475 -17.90 12.32 11.01
N GLY A 476 -16.69 12.61 10.54
CA GLY A 476 -16.45 13.40 9.34
C GLY A 476 -16.05 12.50 8.17
N THR A 477 -16.47 12.90 6.97
CA THR A 477 -16.34 12.08 5.78
C THR A 477 -15.41 12.67 4.72
N SER A 478 -15.15 11.87 3.70
CA SER A 478 -14.60 12.29 2.41
C SER A 478 -15.56 11.90 1.29
N ILE A 479 -15.71 12.76 0.28
CA ILE A 479 -16.46 12.44 -0.94
C ILE A 479 -15.81 11.31 -1.75
N HIS A 480 -14.54 11.04 -1.51
CA HIS A 480 -13.79 10.02 -2.24
C HIS A 480 -14.11 8.62 -1.68
N GLY A 481 -14.63 7.73 -2.53
CA GLY A 481 -14.78 6.30 -2.27
C GLY A 481 -13.42 5.59 -2.29
N GLY A 482 -13.40 4.27 -2.51
CA GLY A 482 -12.17 3.51 -2.68
C GLY A 482 -11.43 3.89 -3.97
N LEU A 483 -10.14 3.55 -4.06
CA LEU A 483 -9.35 3.87 -5.26
C LEU A 483 -9.99 3.31 -6.54
N GLY A 484 -9.87 4.07 -7.62
CA GLY A 484 -10.48 3.76 -8.93
C GLY A 484 -11.93 4.22 -9.08
N THR A 485 -12.51 4.92 -8.10
CA THR A 485 -13.84 5.54 -8.19
C THR A 485 -13.77 7.04 -8.47
N GLU A 486 -14.88 7.61 -8.97
CA GLU A 486 -15.08 9.06 -9.10
C GLU A 486 -16.07 9.54 -8.02
N PRO A 487 -15.87 10.71 -7.38
CA PRO A 487 -16.81 11.22 -6.39
C PRO A 487 -18.22 11.45 -6.95
N GLU A 488 -19.24 10.99 -6.22
CA GLU A 488 -20.66 11.18 -6.58
C GLU A 488 -21.32 12.36 -5.84
N THR A 489 -20.59 12.97 -4.91
CA THR A 489 -21.03 14.10 -4.09
C THR A 489 -20.00 15.21 -4.13
N THR A 490 -20.43 16.46 -3.97
CA THR A 490 -19.54 17.65 -4.08
C THR A 490 -19.02 18.18 -2.75
N ALA A 491 -19.57 17.73 -1.63
CA ALA A 491 -19.15 18.17 -0.29
C ALA A 491 -19.22 17.02 0.72
N ALA A 492 -18.24 16.97 1.62
CA ALA A 492 -18.18 16.08 2.75
C ALA A 492 -19.28 16.39 3.77
N SER A 493 -19.65 15.37 4.51
CA SER A 493 -20.70 15.37 5.50
C SER A 493 -20.13 15.18 6.89
N LEU A 494 -20.84 15.75 7.87
CA LEU A 494 -20.69 15.44 9.28
C LEU A 494 -21.94 14.65 9.70
N PHE A 495 -21.77 13.63 10.54
CA PHE A 495 -22.88 12.90 11.13
C PHE A 495 -22.72 12.77 12.64
N ARG A 496 -23.86 12.58 13.32
CA ARG A 496 -23.96 12.23 14.74
C ARG A 496 -24.60 10.87 14.89
N PHE A 497 -24.05 10.06 15.78
CA PHE A 497 -24.49 8.71 16.05
C PHE A 497 -24.58 8.50 17.56
N ASP A 498 -25.72 8.03 18.03
CA ASP A 498 -25.95 7.65 19.42
C ASP A 498 -25.43 6.21 19.61
N ALA A 499 -24.35 6.06 20.36
CA ALA A 499 -23.67 4.77 20.55
C ALA A 499 -24.49 3.80 21.40
N ASP A 500 -25.30 4.31 22.32
CA ASP A 500 -26.14 3.51 23.21
C ASP A 500 -27.36 3.00 22.47
N LYS A 501 -28.05 3.87 21.73
CA LYS A 501 -29.22 3.50 20.90
C LYS A 501 -28.81 2.78 19.62
N ARG A 502 -27.55 2.92 19.20
CA ARG A 502 -27.01 2.38 17.96
C ARG A 502 -27.71 2.95 16.72
N GLU A 503 -28.01 4.25 16.78
CA GLU A 503 -28.79 4.95 15.76
C GLU A 503 -28.09 6.23 15.28
N LYS A 504 -28.19 6.48 13.98
CA LYS A 504 -27.70 7.74 13.39
C LYS A 504 -28.72 8.85 13.62
N GLU A 505 -28.29 9.85 14.38
CA GLU A 505 -28.97 11.09 14.70
C GLU A 505 -29.39 11.89 13.47
N TRP A 506 -28.35 12.32 12.76
CA TRP A 506 -28.44 13.22 11.63
C TRP A 506 -27.18 13.13 10.75
N THR A 507 -27.28 13.69 9.56
CA THR A 507 -26.15 13.93 8.64
C THR A 507 -26.37 15.26 7.96
N CYS A 508 -25.32 16.09 7.85
CA CYS A 508 -25.39 17.38 7.18
C CYS A 508 -24.06 17.74 6.51
N VAL A 509 -24.07 18.74 5.63
CA VAL A 509 -22.85 19.32 5.06
C VAL A 509 -22.44 20.51 5.93
N PRO A 510 -21.34 20.44 6.71
CA PRO A 510 -20.94 21.55 7.58
C PRO A 510 -20.28 22.69 6.79
N VAL A 511 -19.52 22.37 5.74
CA VAL A 511 -18.81 23.37 4.94
C VAL A 511 -19.12 23.09 3.47
N PRO A 512 -19.80 24.00 2.75
CA PRO A 512 -20.05 23.85 1.32
C PRO A 512 -18.75 23.62 0.55
N GLU A 513 -18.79 22.75 -0.46
CA GLU A 513 -17.67 22.43 -1.38
C GLU A 513 -16.41 21.83 -0.74
N ALA A 514 -16.34 21.72 0.59
CA ALA A 514 -15.24 21.01 1.25
C ALA A 514 -15.35 19.52 0.96
N LYS A 515 -14.40 18.97 0.19
CA LYS A 515 -14.43 17.57 -0.25
C LYS A 515 -14.15 16.55 0.86
N VAL A 516 -13.54 17.00 1.95
CA VAL A 516 -13.09 16.15 3.05
C VAL A 516 -13.05 16.91 4.37
N ILE A 517 -13.42 16.23 5.44
CA ILE A 517 -13.21 16.66 6.83
C ILE A 517 -12.13 15.75 7.41
N TYR A 518 -10.89 16.24 7.46
CA TYR A 518 -9.73 15.46 7.85
C TYR A 518 -9.74 15.07 9.32
N SER A 519 -10.24 15.95 10.19
CA SER A 519 -10.27 15.71 11.62
C SER A 519 -11.34 16.55 12.29
N ILE A 520 -11.83 16.05 13.42
CA ILE A 520 -12.75 16.75 14.31
C ILE A 520 -12.25 16.65 15.75
N ALA A 521 -12.52 17.70 16.52
CA ALA A 521 -12.21 17.80 17.95
C ALA A 521 -13.39 18.45 18.68
N LEU A 522 -13.69 17.99 19.89
CA LEU A 522 -14.76 18.55 20.72
C LEU A 522 -14.16 19.56 21.72
N ALA A 523 -14.66 20.79 21.69
CA ALA A 523 -14.35 21.81 22.68
C ALA A 523 -15.11 21.56 23.99
N GLU A 524 -14.65 22.10 25.12
CA GLU A 524 -15.33 21.94 26.43
C GLU A 524 -16.76 22.49 26.45
N ASP A 525 -17.03 23.52 25.65
CA ASP A 525 -18.36 24.13 25.50
C ASP A 525 -19.37 23.26 24.71
N GLY A 526 -18.97 22.06 24.29
CA GLY A 526 -19.79 21.14 23.51
C GLY A 526 -19.80 21.41 22.00
N MET A 527 -19.11 22.46 21.53
CA MET A 527 -18.96 22.73 20.10
C MET A 527 -17.95 21.78 19.46
N LEU A 528 -18.20 21.46 18.19
CA LEU A 528 -17.25 20.73 17.36
C LEU A 528 -16.38 21.71 16.59
N TRP A 529 -15.08 21.43 16.56
CA TRP A 529 -14.16 22.01 15.61
C TRP A 529 -13.77 20.96 14.58
N GLY A 530 -13.82 21.31 13.30
CA GLY A 530 -13.39 20.43 12.21
C GLY A 530 -12.35 21.09 11.34
N LEU A 531 -11.47 20.27 10.78
CA LEU A 531 -10.45 20.66 9.82
C LEU A 531 -10.82 20.13 8.43
N THR A 532 -10.90 21.04 7.47
CA THR A 532 -10.98 20.74 6.03
C THR A 532 -9.64 21.07 5.37
N TYR A 533 -9.52 20.85 4.06
CA TYR A 533 -8.32 21.23 3.32
C TYR A 533 -8.01 22.74 3.34
N ARG A 534 -9.03 23.61 3.48
CA ARG A 534 -8.84 25.08 3.37
C ARG A 534 -9.22 25.87 4.62
N ALA A 535 -9.86 25.25 5.60
CA ALA A 535 -10.38 25.96 6.75
C ALA A 535 -10.56 25.07 7.98
N LEU A 536 -10.45 25.70 9.16
CA LEU A 536 -11.13 25.24 10.35
C LEU A 536 -12.61 25.67 10.29
N PHE A 537 -13.50 24.89 10.88
CA PHE A 537 -14.88 25.31 11.12
C PHE A 537 -15.30 24.97 12.54
N ARG A 538 -16.13 25.83 13.14
CA ARG A 538 -16.80 25.58 14.43
C ARG A 538 -18.27 25.27 14.16
N PHE A 539 -18.77 24.22 14.78
CA PHE A 539 -20.08 23.65 14.51
C PHE A 539 -20.84 23.38 15.80
N ASP A 540 -22.11 23.75 15.82
CA ASP A 540 -23.06 23.44 16.89
C ASP A 540 -23.74 22.09 16.58
N PRO A 541 -23.40 21.01 17.31
CA PRO A 541 -23.98 19.68 17.07
C PRO A 541 -25.45 19.57 17.45
N MET A 542 -25.97 20.45 18.30
CA MET A 542 -27.36 20.44 18.74
C MET A 542 -28.28 21.11 17.71
N GLN A 543 -27.78 22.14 17.02
CA GLN A 543 -28.50 22.83 15.95
C GLN A 543 -28.16 22.30 14.55
N SER A 544 -27.20 21.39 14.45
CA SER A 544 -26.64 20.90 13.19
C SER A 544 -26.18 22.05 12.26
N LYS A 545 -25.48 23.04 12.82
CA LYS A 545 -25.17 24.30 12.12
C LYS A 545 -23.72 24.73 12.32
N THR A 546 -23.07 25.13 11.22
CA THR A 546 -21.76 25.80 11.27
C THR A 546 -21.92 27.23 11.78
N VAL A 547 -21.20 27.53 12.85
CA VAL A 547 -21.20 28.83 13.52
C VAL A 547 -20.09 29.72 12.97
N GLU A 548 -18.97 29.12 12.56
CA GLU A 548 -17.78 29.85 12.13
C GLU A 548 -16.96 29.04 11.13
N ILE A 549 -16.35 29.72 10.16
CA ILE A 549 -15.36 29.16 9.24
C ILE A 549 -14.15 30.09 9.29
N VAL A 550 -12.98 29.51 9.56
CA VAL A 550 -11.71 30.21 9.70
C VAL A 550 -10.77 29.68 8.61
N PRO A 551 -10.51 30.45 7.55
CA PRO A 551 -9.61 30.03 6.49
C PRO A 551 -8.18 29.82 7.02
N LEU A 552 -7.47 28.85 6.45
CA LEU A 552 -6.06 28.58 6.78
C LEU A 552 -5.13 29.62 6.13
N GLU A 553 -5.31 30.90 6.46
CA GLU A 553 -4.47 31.99 5.98
C GLU A 553 -3.04 31.87 6.55
N GLY A 554 -2.03 32.14 5.70
CA GLY A 554 -0.61 32.02 6.08
C GLY A 554 -0.04 30.61 6.00
N PHE A 555 -0.87 29.61 5.67
CA PHE A 555 -0.40 28.26 5.38
C PHE A 555 0.12 28.12 3.94
N ASN A 556 0.90 27.08 3.67
CA ASN A 556 1.44 26.79 2.34
C ASN A 556 0.31 26.56 1.29
N PRO A 557 0.10 27.48 0.33
CA PRO A 557 -0.99 27.39 -0.64
C PRO A 557 -0.77 26.31 -1.71
N ASP A 558 0.48 25.87 -1.90
CA ASP A 558 0.86 24.90 -2.93
C ASP A 558 0.85 23.45 -2.42
N PHE A 559 0.52 23.23 -1.15
CA PHE A 559 0.47 21.90 -0.57
C PHE A 559 -0.72 21.12 -1.14
N PRO A 560 -0.55 19.93 -1.75
CA PRO A 560 -1.63 19.27 -2.48
C PRO A 560 -2.78 18.77 -1.59
N GLU A 561 -4.00 18.85 -2.10
CA GLU A 561 -5.20 18.27 -1.47
C GLU A 561 -5.11 16.74 -1.47
N SER A 562 -5.31 16.13 -0.30
CA SER A 562 -5.40 14.69 -0.14
C SER A 562 -6.85 14.23 -0.06
N GLY A 563 -7.17 13.09 -0.68
CA GLY A 563 -8.54 12.59 -0.74
C GLY A 563 -9.10 12.07 0.59
N TRP A 564 -8.25 11.61 1.53
CA TRP A 564 -8.74 10.99 2.78
C TRP A 564 -8.08 11.54 4.05
N ILE A 565 -6.77 11.78 4.02
CA ILE A 565 -6.00 12.22 5.18
C ILE A 565 -5.12 13.43 4.84
N GLY A 566 -5.23 14.53 5.57
CA GLY A 566 -4.47 15.76 5.26
C GLY A 566 -4.19 16.66 6.45
N GLY A 567 -4.62 16.24 7.64
CA GLY A 567 -4.36 16.95 8.88
C GLY A 567 -5.08 16.34 10.06
N THR A 568 -4.70 16.77 11.25
CA THR A 568 -5.33 16.37 12.51
C THR A 568 -5.41 17.56 13.43
N ILE A 569 -6.42 17.60 14.29
CA ILE A 569 -6.61 18.64 15.31
C ILE A 569 -7.02 18.04 16.65
N ARG A 570 -6.51 18.64 17.72
CA ARG A 570 -6.86 18.31 19.11
C ARG A 570 -6.84 19.57 19.97
N PHE A 571 -7.73 19.62 20.96
CA PHE A 571 -7.66 20.64 22.01
C PHE A 571 -6.61 20.24 23.04
N HIS A 572 -5.91 21.25 23.56
CA HIS A 572 -5.05 21.14 24.72
C HIS A 572 -5.74 21.78 25.95
N GLU A 573 -5.23 21.52 27.15
CA GLU A 573 -5.78 22.03 28.41
C GLU A 573 -5.73 23.56 28.53
N ASP A 574 -4.89 24.22 27.74
CA ASP A 574 -4.83 25.69 27.63
C ASP A 574 -5.98 26.30 26.79
N GLY A 575 -6.89 25.47 26.28
CA GLY A 575 -8.02 25.89 25.44
C GLY A 575 -7.66 26.23 24.00
N CYS A 576 -6.40 26.06 23.58
CA CYS A 576 -5.97 26.22 22.20
C CYS A 576 -6.16 24.92 21.41
N LEU A 577 -6.34 25.07 20.10
CA LEU A 577 -6.41 23.98 19.15
C LEU A 577 -5.04 23.79 18.51
N TYR A 578 -4.46 22.61 18.66
CA TYR A 578 -3.21 22.22 18.02
C TYR A 578 -3.51 21.29 16.86
N GLY A 579 -2.71 21.40 15.79
CA GLY A 579 -2.94 20.57 14.63
C GLY A 579 -1.82 20.55 13.62
N THR A 580 -1.92 19.62 12.68
CA THR A 580 -1.14 19.67 11.45
C THR A 580 -2.08 19.93 10.28
N ALA A 581 -1.74 20.87 9.40
CA ALA A 581 -2.44 21.11 8.14
C ALA A 581 -1.45 21.63 7.10
N LEU A 582 -1.61 21.24 5.83
CA LEU A 582 -0.79 21.75 4.71
C LEU A 582 0.73 21.63 4.95
N GLY A 583 1.14 20.56 5.64
CA GLY A 583 2.54 20.28 5.96
C GLY A 583 3.12 21.15 7.08
N GLN A 584 2.29 21.79 7.90
CA GLN A 584 2.72 22.68 8.99
C GLN A 584 2.04 22.27 10.30
N LEU A 585 2.80 22.31 11.39
CA LEU A 585 2.29 22.20 12.75
C LEU A 585 1.86 23.60 13.20
N PHE A 586 0.66 23.73 13.74
CA PHE A 586 0.10 25.01 14.14
C PHE A 586 -0.57 24.95 15.51
N ARG A 587 -0.66 26.13 16.10
CA ARG A 587 -1.55 26.47 17.22
C ARG A 587 -2.59 27.46 16.72
N TYR A 588 -3.85 27.24 17.06
CA TYR A 588 -4.95 28.17 16.84
C TYR A 588 -5.57 28.54 18.18
N LYS A 589 -5.76 29.84 18.39
CA LYS A 589 -6.35 30.39 19.62
C LYS A 589 -7.77 30.86 19.35
N PRO A 590 -8.82 30.13 19.77
CA PRO A 590 -10.21 30.47 19.43
C PRO A 590 -10.62 31.88 19.89
N GLY A 591 -10.19 32.31 21.08
CA GLY A 591 -10.52 33.64 21.61
C GLY A 591 -9.87 34.80 20.87
N GLU A 592 -8.68 34.59 20.30
CA GLU A 592 -7.93 35.61 19.54
C GLU A 592 -8.19 35.53 18.03
N ARG A 593 -8.73 34.40 17.54
CA ARG A 593 -8.89 34.07 16.12
C ARG A 593 -7.58 34.14 15.34
N SER A 594 -6.49 33.70 15.95
CA SER A 594 -5.14 33.77 15.39
C SER A 594 -4.53 32.39 15.22
N PHE A 595 -3.80 32.21 14.12
CA PHE A 595 -2.91 31.07 13.89
C PHE A 595 -1.49 31.44 14.22
N GLU A 596 -0.75 30.44 14.69
CA GLU A 596 0.69 30.47 14.86
C GLU A 596 1.28 29.18 14.30
N ILE A 597 2.23 29.33 13.38
CA ILE A 597 2.97 28.20 12.82
C ILE A 597 4.12 27.86 13.77
N LEU A 598 4.09 26.64 14.30
CA LEU A 598 5.07 26.14 15.27
C LEU A 598 6.24 25.42 14.57
N ALA A 599 5.95 24.69 13.49
CA ALA A 599 6.97 23.97 12.72
C ALA A 599 6.54 23.74 11.27
N ASP A 600 7.50 23.80 10.34
CA ASP A 600 7.31 23.44 8.94
C ASP A 600 7.62 21.96 8.66
N LYS A 601 7.07 21.46 7.54
CA LYS A 601 7.21 20.08 7.07
C LYS A 601 6.77 19.05 8.12
N ALA A 602 5.76 19.39 8.91
CA ALA A 602 5.20 18.53 9.94
C ALA A 602 3.96 17.79 9.44
N ALA A 603 3.88 16.50 9.76
CA ALA A 603 2.73 15.65 9.47
C ALA A 603 2.54 14.67 10.63
N TYR A 604 1.27 14.38 10.93
CA TYR A 604 0.86 13.59 12.10
C TYR A 604 1.39 14.21 13.41
N PHE A 605 0.57 14.26 14.45
CA PHE A 605 1.09 14.65 15.74
C PHE A 605 0.38 13.92 16.87
N ALA A 606 1.07 13.84 17.99
CA ALA A 606 0.50 13.51 19.28
C ALA A 606 1.03 14.52 20.31
N GLN A 607 0.27 14.76 21.37
CA GLN A 607 0.61 15.75 22.38
C GLN A 607 0.35 15.15 23.77
N ASN A 608 1.25 15.39 24.71
CA ASN A 608 1.06 15.02 26.12
C ASN A 608 0.42 16.17 26.92
N ALA A 609 0.03 15.87 28.16
CA ALA A 609 -0.59 16.86 29.06
C ALA A 609 0.36 18.01 29.42
N GLU A 610 1.67 17.78 29.38
CA GLU A 610 2.69 18.79 29.64
C GLU A 610 2.94 19.73 28.45
N GLY A 611 2.15 19.62 27.36
CA GLY A 611 2.27 20.49 26.19
C GLY A 611 3.42 20.15 25.24
N THR A 612 4.11 19.02 25.43
CA THR A 612 5.09 18.48 24.49
C THR A 612 4.38 17.87 23.29
N ILE A 613 4.78 18.28 22.08
CA ILE A 613 4.21 17.80 20.83
C ILE A 613 5.23 16.91 20.12
N TYR A 614 4.81 15.71 19.73
CA TYR A 614 5.57 14.82 18.85
C TYR A 614 4.98 14.88 17.45
N PHE A 615 5.82 15.00 16.44
CA PHE A 615 5.38 15.04 15.04
C PHE A 615 6.40 14.38 14.12
N THR A 616 5.96 14.05 12.89
CA THR A 616 6.88 13.48 11.89
C THR A 616 7.22 14.47 10.78
N ARG A 617 8.42 14.31 10.22
CA ARG A 617 8.90 15.02 9.02
C ARG A 617 9.51 13.99 8.08
N GLY A 618 8.68 13.48 7.16
CA GLY A 618 9.08 12.39 6.28
C GLY A 618 9.30 11.08 7.04
N THR A 619 10.56 10.61 7.10
CA THR A 619 10.97 9.40 7.83
C THR A 619 11.39 9.67 9.27
N GLU A 620 11.39 10.92 9.70
CA GLU A 620 11.99 11.32 10.96
C GLU A 620 10.95 11.73 11.99
N LEU A 621 11.24 11.45 13.27
CA LEU A 621 10.45 11.85 14.42
C LEU A 621 11.07 13.07 15.11
N TYR A 622 10.22 14.01 15.52
CA TYR A 622 10.61 15.24 16.19
C TYR A 622 9.76 15.47 17.45
N GLU A 623 10.35 16.18 18.40
CA GLU A 623 9.72 16.73 19.60
C GLU A 623 9.72 18.25 19.48
N TYR A 624 8.61 18.89 19.82
CA TYR A 624 8.47 20.33 20.03
C TYR A 624 8.05 20.59 21.48
N ARG A 625 8.81 21.41 22.19
CA ARG A 625 8.46 21.87 23.54
C ARG A 625 8.03 23.32 23.46
N MET A 626 6.85 23.62 24.01
CA MET A 626 6.42 25.00 24.16
C MET A 626 7.33 25.70 25.18
N ASP A 627 7.78 26.91 24.83
CA ASP A 627 8.45 27.78 25.80
C ASP A 627 7.41 28.21 26.85
N ASN A 628 7.73 27.99 28.13
CA ASN A 628 6.87 28.39 29.27
C ASN A 628 6.68 29.90 29.36
#